data_AF-A0A936WPW3-F1
#
_entry.id   AF-A0A936WPW3-F1
#
_cell.length_a   1.000
_cell.length_b   1.000
_cell.length_c   1.000
_cell.angle_alpha   90.00
_cell.angle_beta   90.00
_cell.angle_gamma   90.00
#
_symmetry.space_group_name_H-M   'P 1'
#
loop_
_entity.id
_entity.type
_entity.pdbx_description
1 polymer ?
#
loop_
_entity_poly.entity_id
_entity_poly.type
_entity_poly.pdbx_seq_one_letter_code
_entity_poly.pdbx_strand_id
1 'polypeptide(L)'
;MKQSLLAARYFNTTAEEAMDGLIASATPRQYLISVQDGTSLRVRIWSEIGLEEAQMGELLDWLRGVQGDIRSIQSGSTNAHDHASVVEKWVAERHGIADLFLEQLDPTTSSKADMEPELSLGVLGGRTVMISTNTLMFSRLQEGVFGLSIAQRGSYLIEQLRRA
;
A
#
# COMPACT_ATOMS: atom_id res chain seq x y z
N MET A 1 -19.62 -15.94 -1.23
CA MET A 1 -19.10 -14.90 -0.30
C MET A 1 -18.13 -15.41 0.77
N LYS A 2 -18.21 -16.65 1.29
CA LYS A 2 -17.29 -17.13 2.34
C LYS A 2 -15.80 -17.20 1.92
N GLN A 3 -15.51 -17.61 0.68
CA GLN A 3 -14.12 -17.76 0.20
C GLN A 3 -13.38 -16.42 0.04
N SER A 4 -14.03 -15.37 -0.47
CA SER A 4 -13.39 -14.04 -0.60
C SER A 4 -13.08 -13.42 0.76
N LEU A 5 -13.93 -13.62 1.77
CA LEU A 5 -13.64 -13.18 3.14
C LEU A 5 -12.46 -13.93 3.75
N LEU A 6 -12.34 -15.24 3.50
CA LEU A 6 -11.20 -16.04 3.96
C LEU A 6 -9.90 -15.64 3.26
N ALA A 7 -9.94 -15.35 1.97
CA ALA A 7 -8.78 -14.87 1.21
C ALA A 7 -8.34 -13.46 1.67
N ALA A 8 -9.30 -12.55 1.89
CA ALA A 8 -9.01 -11.22 2.44
C ALA A 8 -8.32 -11.31 3.82
N ARG A 9 -8.82 -12.18 4.71
CA ARG A 9 -8.18 -12.43 6.02
C ARG A 9 -6.78 -13.02 5.88
N TYR A 10 -6.60 -14.00 5.01
CA TYR A 10 -5.29 -14.60 4.76
C TYR A 10 -4.27 -13.58 4.24
N PHE A 11 -4.66 -12.72 3.30
CA PHE A 11 -3.80 -11.65 2.78
C PHE A 11 -3.47 -10.62 3.85
N ASN A 12 -4.43 -10.29 4.72
CA ASN A 12 -4.20 -9.37 5.83
C ASN A 12 -3.18 -9.94 6.82
N THR A 13 -3.37 -11.17 7.28
CA THR A 13 -2.45 -11.83 8.22
C THR A 13 -1.04 -11.95 7.65
N THR A 14 -0.90 -12.35 6.38
CA THR A 14 0.42 -12.49 5.74
C THR A 14 1.16 -11.16 5.64
N ALA A 15 0.44 -10.07 5.37
CA ALA A 15 1.03 -8.75 5.25
C ALA A 15 1.34 -8.13 6.62
N GLU A 16 0.48 -8.32 7.61
CA GLU A 16 0.72 -7.92 9.00
C GLU A 16 1.98 -8.61 9.56
N GLU A 17 2.07 -9.94 9.42
CA GLU A 17 3.24 -10.71 9.89
C GLU A 17 4.55 -10.23 9.24
N ALA A 18 4.51 -9.83 7.97
CA ALA A 18 5.67 -9.29 7.27
C ALA A 18 6.10 -7.90 7.79
N MET A 19 5.15 -7.09 8.27
CA MET A 19 5.39 -5.71 8.70
C MET A 19 5.59 -5.55 10.20
N ASP A 20 5.12 -6.51 11.02
CA ASP A 20 5.18 -6.46 12.48
C ASP A 20 6.61 -6.24 13.01
N GLY A 21 7.60 -6.90 12.39
CA GLY A 21 9.01 -6.71 12.77
C GLY A 21 9.51 -5.27 12.55
N LEU A 22 9.14 -4.66 11.43
CA LEU A 22 9.52 -3.28 11.09
C LEU A 22 8.79 -2.26 11.97
N ILE A 23 7.48 -2.45 12.20
CA ILE A 23 6.68 -1.54 13.02
C ILE A 23 7.16 -1.58 14.48
N ALA A 24 7.57 -2.75 14.97
CA ALA A 24 8.11 -2.90 16.32
C ALA A 24 9.53 -2.31 16.46
N SER A 25 10.36 -2.33 15.41
CA SER A 25 11.75 -1.85 15.47
C SER A 25 11.90 -0.34 15.23
N ALA A 26 10.97 0.28 14.49
CA ALA A 26 11.07 1.68 14.08
C ALA A 26 10.15 2.62 14.88
N THR A 27 10.62 3.86 15.09
CA THR A 27 9.78 4.92 15.68
C THR A 27 8.99 5.64 14.58
N PRO A 28 7.66 5.79 14.71
CA PRO A 28 6.86 6.52 13.72
C PRO A 28 7.25 7.99 13.67
N ARG A 29 7.43 8.49 12.44
CA ARG A 29 7.58 9.93 12.16
C ARG A 29 6.33 10.40 11.42
N GLN A 30 5.70 11.47 11.94
CA GLN A 30 4.53 12.08 11.31
C GLN A 30 4.95 13.29 10.49
N TYR A 31 4.45 13.37 9.26
CA TYR A 31 4.68 14.48 8.35
C TYR A 31 3.35 15.10 7.95
N LEU A 32 3.31 16.43 7.92
CA LEU A 32 2.25 17.20 7.29
C LEU A 32 2.83 17.82 6.02
N ILE A 33 2.30 17.42 4.88
CA ILE A 33 2.86 17.75 3.58
C ILE A 33 1.84 18.62 2.85
N SER A 34 2.15 19.89 2.72
CA SER A 34 1.32 20.84 1.97
C SER A 34 1.53 20.65 0.47
N VAL A 35 0.44 20.41 -0.25
CA VAL A 35 0.42 20.27 -1.71
C VAL A 35 0.07 21.63 -2.32
N GLN A 36 0.58 21.92 -3.53
CA GLN A 36 0.43 23.22 -4.19
C GLN A 36 -1.03 23.62 -4.45
N ASP A 37 -1.97 22.67 -4.49
CA ASP A 37 -3.41 22.90 -4.62
C ASP A 37 -4.11 23.31 -3.30
N GLY A 38 -3.33 23.48 -2.22
CA GLY A 38 -3.83 23.84 -0.89
C GLY A 38 -4.29 22.65 -0.06
N THR A 39 -4.26 21.44 -0.60
CA THR A 39 -4.52 20.23 0.20
C THR A 39 -3.33 19.88 1.08
N SER A 40 -3.57 19.24 2.21
CA SER A 40 -2.50 18.75 3.09
C SER A 40 -2.61 17.24 3.23
N LEU A 41 -1.53 16.54 2.91
CA LEU A 41 -1.38 15.11 3.15
C LEU A 41 -0.76 14.91 4.53
N ARG A 42 -1.44 14.14 5.38
CA ARG A 42 -0.88 13.72 6.66
C ARG A 42 -0.43 12.28 6.52
N VAL A 43 0.87 12.04 6.68
CA VAL A 43 1.44 10.70 6.58
C VAL A 43 2.21 10.35 7.85
N ARG A 44 2.18 9.07 8.22
CA ARG A 44 2.95 8.49 9.32
C ARG A 44 3.84 7.41 8.73
N ILE A 45 5.13 7.48 9.04
CA ILE A 45 6.14 6.66 8.40
C ILE A 45 6.99 5.98 9.46
N TRP A 46 7.13 4.66 9.34
CA TRP A 46 8.11 3.85 10.05
C TRP A 46 9.19 3.43 9.07
N SER A 47 10.42 3.82 9.38
CA SER A 47 11.61 3.34 8.69
C SER A 47 12.79 3.48 9.65
N GLU A 48 13.72 2.53 9.59
CA GLU A 48 14.96 2.59 10.38
C GLU A 48 15.86 3.75 9.94
N ILE A 49 15.73 4.17 8.67
CA ILE A 49 16.52 5.24 8.08
C ILE A 49 15.68 6.53 8.03
N GLY A 50 16.31 7.68 8.19
CA GLY A 50 15.69 8.97 7.86
C GLY A 50 15.47 9.09 6.36
N LEU A 51 14.29 9.52 5.92
CA LEU A 51 14.06 9.84 4.51
C LEU A 51 14.61 11.24 4.23
N GLU A 52 15.49 11.34 3.24
CA GLU A 52 15.96 12.63 2.72
C GLU A 52 14.86 13.32 1.89
N GLU A 53 15.00 14.62 1.65
CA GLU A 53 14.00 15.42 0.92
C GLU A 53 13.70 14.87 -0.48
N ALA A 54 14.73 14.45 -1.22
CA ALA A 54 14.56 13.84 -2.54
C ALA A 54 13.74 12.53 -2.47
N GLN A 55 14.04 11.68 -1.49
CA GLN A 55 13.33 10.42 -1.27
C GLN A 55 11.88 10.65 -0.85
N MET A 56 11.62 11.70 -0.07
CA MET A 56 10.26 12.11 0.29
C MET A 56 9.46 12.54 -0.95
N GLY A 57 10.08 13.28 -1.89
CA GLY A 57 9.45 13.66 -3.15
C GLY A 57 9.02 12.44 -3.98
N GLU A 58 9.93 11.49 -4.19
CA GLU A 58 9.66 10.24 -4.91
C GLU A 58 8.55 9.41 -4.23
N LEU A 59 8.59 9.32 -2.90
CA LEU A 59 7.58 8.62 -2.12
C LEU A 59 6.18 9.21 -2.29
N LEU A 60 6.08 10.55 -2.36
CA LEU A 60 4.80 11.24 -2.54
C LEU A 60 4.22 11.06 -3.93
N ASP A 61 5.05 11.10 -4.97
CA ASP A 61 4.60 10.86 -6.33
C ASP A 61 4.13 9.41 -6.51
N TRP A 62 4.84 8.45 -5.91
CA TRP A 62 4.38 7.08 -5.84
C TRP A 62 3.03 6.94 -5.10
N LEU A 63 2.90 7.54 -3.91
CA LEU A 63 1.66 7.53 -3.12
C LEU A 63 0.47 8.03 -3.96
N ARG A 64 0.64 9.14 -4.68
CA ARG A 64 -0.39 9.67 -5.59
C ARG A 64 -0.72 8.72 -6.73
N GLY A 65 0.28 8.05 -7.29
CA GLY A 65 0.11 7.01 -8.30
C GLY A 65 -0.76 5.85 -7.79
N VAL A 66 -0.42 5.32 -6.60
CA VAL A 66 -1.18 4.25 -5.94
C VAL A 66 -2.62 4.69 -5.65
N GLN A 67 -2.83 5.90 -5.12
CA GLN A 67 -4.17 6.45 -4.92
C GLN A 67 -4.98 6.56 -6.21
N GLY A 68 -4.34 6.96 -7.32
CA GLY A 68 -4.96 7.00 -8.64
C GLY A 68 -5.43 5.62 -9.10
N ASP A 69 -4.55 4.63 -8.96
CA ASP A 69 -4.85 3.24 -9.32
C ASP A 69 -5.98 2.65 -8.46
N ILE A 70 -5.96 2.88 -7.14
CA ILE A 70 -7.01 2.45 -6.21
C ILE A 70 -8.36 3.08 -6.58
N ARG A 71 -8.41 4.39 -6.87
CA ARG A 71 -9.65 5.07 -7.29
C ARG A 71 -10.20 4.49 -8.59
N SER A 72 -9.34 4.23 -9.57
CA SER A 72 -9.72 3.56 -10.82
C SER A 72 -10.33 2.19 -10.54
N ILE A 73 -9.67 1.36 -9.72
CA ILE A 73 -10.20 0.06 -9.32
C ILE A 73 -11.56 0.20 -8.64
N GLN A 74 -11.68 1.03 -7.61
CA GLN A 74 -12.91 1.21 -6.83
C GLN A 74 -14.08 1.73 -7.68
N SER A 75 -13.82 2.66 -8.61
CA SER A 75 -14.86 3.23 -9.48
C SER A 75 -15.49 2.21 -10.44
N GLY A 76 -14.82 1.07 -10.68
CA GLY A 76 -15.33 0.05 -11.60
C GLY A 76 -15.07 0.34 -13.06
N SER A 77 -14.23 1.32 -13.35
CA SER A 77 -13.71 1.57 -14.69
C SER A 77 -12.76 0.47 -15.17
N THR A 78 -12.34 -0.44 -14.29
CA THR A 78 -11.36 -1.51 -14.57
C THR A 78 -11.99 -2.90 -14.52
N ASN A 79 -11.60 -3.77 -15.45
CA ASN A 79 -11.91 -5.19 -15.43
C ASN A 79 -10.78 -6.02 -14.77
N ALA A 80 -10.93 -7.34 -14.69
CA ALA A 80 -9.93 -8.21 -14.06
C ALA A 80 -8.55 -8.21 -14.75
N HIS A 81 -8.49 -7.97 -16.06
CA HIS A 81 -7.23 -7.83 -16.80
C HIS A 81 -6.51 -6.53 -16.43
N ASP A 82 -7.27 -5.45 -16.25
CA ASP A 82 -6.74 -4.16 -15.80
C ASP A 82 -6.18 -4.25 -14.37
N HIS A 83 -6.79 -5.06 -13.50
CA HIS A 83 -6.27 -5.30 -12.14
C HIS A 83 -4.87 -5.95 -12.16
N ALA A 84 -4.62 -6.89 -13.07
CA ALA A 84 -3.31 -7.51 -13.20
C ALA A 84 -2.26 -6.48 -13.66
N SER A 85 -2.60 -5.61 -14.59
CA SER A 85 -1.72 -4.53 -15.06
C SER A 85 -1.37 -3.53 -13.95
N VAL A 86 -2.34 -3.18 -13.11
CA VAL A 86 -2.10 -2.33 -11.93
C VAL A 86 -1.17 -3.03 -10.93
N VAL A 87 -1.39 -4.31 -10.65
CA VAL A 87 -0.52 -5.08 -9.76
C VAL A 87 0.89 -5.20 -10.32
N GLU A 88 1.05 -5.42 -11.63
CA GLU A 88 2.37 -5.43 -12.27
C GLU A 88 3.11 -4.11 -12.08
N LYS A 89 2.41 -2.97 -12.23
CA LYS A 89 2.97 -1.64 -11.96
C LYS A 89 3.47 -1.52 -10.51
N TRP A 90 2.65 -1.87 -9.52
CA TRP A 90 3.02 -1.79 -8.10
C TRP A 90 4.20 -2.69 -7.72
N VAL A 91 4.36 -3.82 -8.40
CA VAL A 91 5.45 -4.79 -8.16
C VAL A 91 6.75 -4.42 -8.88
N ALA A 92 6.63 -3.78 -10.05
CA ALA A 92 7.78 -3.36 -10.86
C ALA A 92 8.54 -2.19 -10.22
N GLU A 93 7.84 -1.35 -9.46
CA GLU A 93 8.43 -0.19 -8.80
C GLU A 93 9.44 -0.62 -7.71
N ARG A 94 10.53 0.16 -7.60
CA ARG A 94 11.62 -0.07 -6.65
C ARG A 94 11.82 1.20 -5.83
N HIS A 95 11.60 1.09 -4.53
CA HIS A 95 11.66 2.22 -3.59
C HIS A 95 12.99 2.20 -2.84
N GLY A 96 14.09 2.48 -3.55
CA GLY A 96 15.43 2.44 -2.98
C GLY A 96 15.75 1.10 -2.28
N ILE A 97 16.49 1.18 -1.15
CA ILE A 97 16.89 0.02 -0.33
C ILE A 97 16.21 -0.03 1.05
N ALA A 98 15.37 0.95 1.38
CA ALA A 98 14.83 1.08 2.73
C ALA A 98 13.57 0.21 2.91
N ASP A 99 13.49 -0.41 4.09
CA ASP A 99 12.24 -0.94 4.61
C ASP A 99 11.40 0.24 5.12
N LEU A 100 10.13 0.24 4.73
CA LEU A 100 9.22 1.34 4.96
C LEU A 100 7.81 0.83 5.21
N PHE A 101 7.19 1.30 6.28
CA PHE A 101 5.74 1.27 6.44
C PHE A 101 5.22 2.70 6.45
N LEU A 102 4.20 2.96 5.64
CA LEU A 102 3.56 4.27 5.53
C LEU A 102 2.06 4.12 5.75
N GLU A 103 1.51 5.05 6.52
CA GLU A 103 0.08 5.28 6.65
C GLU A 103 -0.25 6.69 6.18
N GLN A 104 -1.27 6.82 5.35
CA GLN A 104 -1.95 8.08 5.11
C GLN A 104 -3.14 8.20 6.06
N LEU A 105 -3.20 9.32 6.75
CA LEU A 105 -4.25 9.64 7.71
C LEU A 105 -5.25 10.61 7.10
N ASP A 106 -6.52 10.47 7.47
CA ASP A 106 -7.57 11.41 7.08
C ASP A 106 -7.21 12.84 7.56
N PRO A 107 -7.10 13.82 6.66
CA PRO A 107 -6.73 15.19 7.03
C PRO A 107 -7.84 15.94 7.79
N THR A 108 -9.10 15.49 7.70
CA THR A 108 -10.28 16.13 8.29
C THR A 108 -10.49 15.76 9.75
N THR A 109 -9.89 14.67 10.22
CA THR A 109 -9.99 14.27 11.62
C THR A 109 -8.98 15.03 12.48
N SER A 110 -9.52 15.71 13.49
CA SER A 110 -8.76 16.52 14.44
C SER A 110 -8.04 15.63 15.46
N SER A 111 -6.74 15.42 15.22
CA SER A 111 -5.72 15.06 16.21
C SER A 111 -6.11 14.02 17.28
N LYS A 112 -5.74 12.75 17.07
CA LYS A 112 -5.40 11.77 18.12
C LYS A 112 -4.66 10.56 17.51
N ALA A 113 -3.89 9.87 18.35
CA ALA A 113 -3.08 8.71 18.00
C ALA A 113 -3.88 7.54 17.38
N ASP A 114 -5.19 7.52 17.57
CA ASP A 114 -6.13 6.47 17.15
C ASP A 114 -6.78 6.72 15.76
N MET A 115 -6.16 7.51 14.88
CA MET A 115 -6.68 7.68 13.51
C MET A 115 -6.53 6.36 12.74
N GLU A 116 -7.65 5.84 12.23
CA GLU A 116 -7.61 4.79 11.22
C GLU A 116 -6.97 5.33 9.93
N PRO A 117 -6.00 4.62 9.35
CA PRO A 117 -5.39 5.02 8.10
C PRO A 117 -6.39 4.84 6.93
N GLU A 118 -6.43 5.81 6.02
CA GLU A 118 -7.17 5.68 4.76
C GLU A 118 -6.46 4.72 3.80
N LEU A 119 -5.13 4.70 3.88
CA LEU A 119 -4.24 3.91 3.05
C LEU A 119 -2.99 3.53 3.86
N SER A 120 -2.63 2.26 3.81
CA SER A 120 -1.38 1.73 4.38
C SER A 120 -0.55 1.07 3.28
N LEU A 121 0.75 1.33 3.28
CA LEU A 121 1.72 0.83 2.31
C LEU A 121 2.89 0.18 3.03
N GLY A 122 3.26 -1.02 2.62
CA GLY A 122 4.42 -1.74 3.12
C GLY A 122 5.43 -1.98 2.01
N VAL A 123 6.69 -1.64 2.26
CA VAL A 123 7.84 -1.89 1.39
C VAL A 123 8.92 -2.60 2.21
N LEU A 124 9.40 -3.73 1.68
CA LEU A 124 10.52 -4.48 2.26
C LEU A 124 11.57 -4.77 1.17
N GLY A 125 12.83 -4.51 1.46
CA GLY A 125 13.95 -4.62 0.51
C GLY A 125 13.72 -3.80 -0.76
N GLY A 126 13.08 -2.63 -0.64
CA GLY A 126 12.70 -1.77 -1.76
C GLY A 126 11.54 -2.31 -2.62
N ARG A 127 10.83 -3.36 -2.19
CA ARG A 127 9.72 -3.96 -2.92
C ARG A 127 8.40 -3.73 -2.19
N THR A 128 7.37 -3.33 -2.92
CA THR A 128 6.00 -3.28 -2.39
C THR A 128 5.55 -4.68 -1.97
N VAL A 129 5.24 -4.83 -0.69
CA VAL A 129 4.71 -6.08 -0.10
C VAL A 129 3.25 -5.95 0.29
N MET A 130 2.78 -4.72 0.55
CA MET A 130 1.42 -4.47 0.98
C MET A 130 0.90 -3.12 0.49
N ILE A 131 -0.38 -3.10 0.08
CA ILE A 131 -1.18 -1.89 -0.11
C ILE A 131 -2.57 -2.19 0.46
N SER A 132 -3.04 -1.40 1.41
CA SER A 132 -4.31 -1.65 2.09
C SER A 132 -5.14 -0.38 2.24
N THR A 133 -6.45 -0.51 2.03
CA THR A 133 -7.47 0.48 2.38
C THR A 133 -8.64 -0.26 3.03
N ASN A 134 -9.67 0.48 3.45
CA ASN A 134 -10.92 -0.10 3.96
C ASN A 134 -11.65 -1.05 2.97
N THR A 135 -11.31 -1.01 1.68
CA THR A 135 -12.04 -1.74 0.61
C THR A 135 -11.12 -2.50 -0.34
N LEU A 136 -9.80 -2.38 -0.21
CA LEU A 136 -8.83 -3.02 -1.08
C LEU A 136 -7.66 -3.52 -0.26
N MET A 137 -7.19 -4.73 -0.56
CA MET A 137 -5.97 -5.28 0.01
C MET A 137 -5.14 -5.91 -1.10
N PHE A 138 -3.89 -5.49 -1.23
CA PHE A 138 -2.87 -6.14 -2.02
C PHE A 138 -1.80 -6.69 -1.09
N SER A 139 -1.34 -7.91 -1.36
CA SER A 139 -0.25 -8.54 -0.63
C SER A 139 0.66 -9.33 -1.58
N ARG A 140 1.98 -9.19 -1.41
CA ARG A 140 2.96 -10.07 -2.03
C ARG A 140 3.08 -11.34 -1.19
N LEU A 141 2.67 -12.47 -1.73
CA LEU A 141 2.60 -13.73 -0.99
C LEU A 141 3.93 -14.50 -1.09
N GLN A 142 4.50 -14.53 -2.28
CA GLN A 142 5.80 -15.12 -2.58
C GLN A 142 6.33 -14.54 -3.89
N GLU A 143 7.52 -14.98 -4.32
CA GLU A 143 8.09 -14.53 -5.59
C GLU A 143 7.17 -14.87 -6.77
N GLY A 144 6.71 -13.85 -7.49
CA GLY A 144 5.84 -14.00 -8.66
C GLY A 144 4.38 -14.33 -8.34
N VAL A 145 3.94 -14.32 -7.08
CA VAL A 145 2.53 -14.57 -6.72
C VAL A 145 2.01 -13.47 -5.80
N PHE A 146 0.89 -12.89 -6.19
CA PHE A 146 0.30 -11.72 -5.55
C PHE A 146 -1.18 -11.93 -5.27
N GLY A 147 -1.63 -11.50 -4.10
CA GLY A 147 -3.04 -11.45 -3.74
C GLY A 147 -3.60 -10.06 -3.93
N LEU A 148 -4.80 -9.95 -4.50
CA LEU A 148 -5.58 -8.71 -4.55
C LEU A 148 -7.01 -9.02 -4.10
N SER A 149 -7.49 -8.36 -3.06
CA SER A 149 -8.87 -8.47 -2.59
C SER A 149 -9.55 -7.12 -2.69
N ILE A 150 -10.75 -7.10 -3.27
CA ILE A 150 -11.54 -5.89 -3.47
C ILE A 150 -12.94 -6.14 -2.89
N ALA A 151 -13.36 -5.28 -1.96
CA ALA A 151 -14.66 -5.35 -1.32
C ALA A 151 -15.78 -5.39 -2.38
N GLN A 152 -16.77 -6.26 -2.16
CA GLN A 152 -17.91 -6.49 -3.07
C GLN A 152 -17.57 -7.02 -4.47
N ARG A 153 -16.29 -7.24 -4.82
CA ARG A 153 -15.89 -7.79 -6.12
C ARG A 153 -15.21 -9.14 -6.04
N GLY A 154 -14.58 -9.44 -4.91
CA GLY A 154 -13.96 -10.73 -4.66
C GLY A 154 -12.45 -10.61 -4.47
N SER A 155 -11.78 -11.76 -4.59
CA SER A 155 -10.35 -11.88 -4.37
C SER A 155 -9.72 -12.57 -5.58
N TYR A 156 -8.55 -12.08 -5.98
CA TYR A 156 -7.81 -12.45 -7.16
C TYR A 156 -6.42 -12.93 -6.74
N LEU A 157 -5.98 -14.02 -7.35
CA LEU A 157 -4.60 -14.49 -7.29
C LEU A 157 -3.96 -14.16 -8.63
N ILE A 158 -2.86 -13.41 -8.61
CA ILE A 158 -2.16 -12.95 -9.81
C ILE A 158 -0.78 -13.59 -9.80
N GLU A 159 -0.48 -14.32 -10.87
CA GLU A 159 0.78 -15.04 -11.04
C GLU A 159 1.58 -14.40 -12.19
N GLN A 160 2.82 -13.99 -11.90
CA GLN A 160 3.75 -13.54 -12.91
C GLN A 160 4.41 -14.75 -13.55
N LEU A 161 3.90 -15.14 -14.72
CA LEU A 161 4.52 -16.19 -15.51
C LEU A 161 5.88 -15.67 -16.00
N ARG A 162 6.97 -16.31 -15.56
CA ARG A 162 8.28 -16.10 -16.19
C ARG A 162 8.14 -16.48 -17.66
N ARG A 163 8.27 -15.51 -18.56
CA ARG A 163 8.49 -15.83 -19.97
C ARG A 163 9.83 -16.57 -20.04
N ALA A 164 9.77 -17.83 -20.45
CA ALA A 164 10.93 -18.65 -20.77
C ALA A 164 11.69 -18.08 -21.98
#